data_AF-A0A965U7N4-F1
#
_entry.id   AF-A0A965U7N4-F1
#
_cell.length_a   1.000
_cell.length_b   1.000
_cell.length_c   1.000
_cell.angle_alpha   90.00
_cell.angle_beta   90.00
_cell.angle_gamma   90.00
#
_symmetry.space_group_name_H-M   'P 1'
#
loop_
_entity.id
_entity.type
_entity.pdbx_description
1 polymer ?
#
loop_
_entity_poly.entity_id
_entity_poly.type
_entity_poly.pdbx_seq_one_letter_code
_entity_poly.pdbx_strand_id
1 'polypeptide(L)'
;MEKINLVALFGLLAVGMYMGGQGYRYYGLALTPFLALGLIPILRFAGAKVQKPLSARVRPVLFAGLALVALPAAFLTSSNRYLFLTLRESTPQARFAAIMREEKTQDDVSLFCYAFPDGGFYLAADVIPAYRFFATSNVGLPEIGQEQARYLQERSAEFIVTRNRDETPEGYRLLDTQVFWSEGYDDEYRLFQRAN
;
A
#
# COMPACT_ATOMS: atom_id res chain seq x y z
N MET A 1 -33.85 5.92 -17.83
CA MET A 1 -33.36 6.75 -16.71
C MET A 1 -32.35 5.97 -15.87
N GLU A 2 -32.73 4.93 -15.12
CA GLU A 2 -31.83 4.22 -14.19
C GLU A 2 -30.54 3.64 -14.81
N LYS A 3 -30.60 3.02 -16.00
CA LYS A 3 -29.42 2.41 -16.64
C LYS A 3 -28.39 3.44 -17.13
N ILE A 4 -28.88 4.61 -17.58
CA ILE A 4 -28.03 5.73 -18.01
C ILE A 4 -27.30 6.30 -16.78
N ASN A 5 -27.95 6.32 -15.63
CA ASN A 5 -27.37 6.80 -14.38
C ASN A 5 -26.24 5.91 -13.87
N LEU A 6 -26.31 4.58 -14.05
CA LEU A 6 -25.23 3.66 -13.63
C LEU A 6 -23.97 3.80 -14.48
N VAL A 7 -24.13 3.93 -15.81
CA VAL A 7 -23.00 4.15 -16.73
C VAL A 7 -22.39 5.54 -16.48
N ALA A 8 -23.22 6.56 -16.30
CA ALA A 8 -22.76 7.90 -15.95
C ALA A 8 -22.05 7.92 -14.59
N LEU A 9 -22.57 7.22 -13.58
CA LEU A 9 -21.92 7.12 -12.26
C LEU A 9 -20.56 6.43 -12.36
N PHE A 10 -20.45 5.30 -13.07
CA PHE A 10 -19.17 4.63 -13.33
C PHE A 10 -18.19 5.58 -14.04
N GLY A 11 -18.65 6.26 -15.10
CA GLY A 11 -17.81 7.15 -15.89
C GLY A 11 -17.32 8.36 -15.09
N LEU A 12 -18.22 9.04 -14.38
CA LEU A 12 -17.88 10.19 -13.54
C LEU A 12 -16.99 9.81 -12.36
N LEU A 13 -17.21 8.64 -11.74
CA LEU A 13 -16.33 8.13 -10.69
C LEU A 13 -14.94 7.82 -11.24
N ALA A 14 -14.85 7.13 -12.38
CA ALA A 14 -13.57 6.85 -13.03
C ALA A 14 -12.82 8.14 -13.37
N VAL A 15 -13.50 9.12 -13.96
CA VAL A 15 -12.92 10.44 -14.27
C VAL A 15 -12.48 11.15 -12.98
N GLY A 16 -13.31 11.16 -11.94
CA GLY A 16 -12.99 11.75 -10.63
C GLY A 16 -11.74 11.16 -9.98
N MET A 17 -11.55 9.84 -10.05
CA MET A 17 -10.38 9.18 -9.47
C MET A 17 -9.08 9.47 -10.21
N TYR A 18 -9.12 9.55 -11.55
CA TYR A 18 -7.90 9.66 -12.37
C TYR A 18 -7.60 11.09 -12.85
N MET A 19 -8.52 12.06 -12.68
CA MET A 19 -8.26 13.46 -13.07
C MET A 19 -7.20 14.16 -12.21
N GLY A 20 -6.90 13.64 -11.02
CA GLY A 20 -5.98 14.26 -10.04
C GLY A 20 -4.49 14.08 -10.34
N GLY A 21 -4.12 13.54 -11.52
CA GLY A 21 -2.73 13.42 -11.96
C GLY A 21 -1.94 12.22 -11.39
N GLN A 22 -2.46 11.55 -10.36
CA GLN A 22 -1.90 10.30 -9.82
C GLN A 22 -2.73 9.10 -10.31
N GLY A 23 -2.05 8.02 -10.70
CA GLY A 23 -2.67 6.84 -11.32
C GLY A 23 -2.24 5.53 -10.67
N TYR A 24 -2.42 5.40 -9.35
CA TYR A 24 -2.04 4.16 -8.67
C TYR A 24 -2.92 2.99 -9.13
N ARG A 25 -2.32 1.79 -9.24
CA ARG A 25 -3.00 0.57 -9.70
C ARG A 25 -4.27 0.25 -8.91
N TYR A 26 -4.26 0.53 -7.60
CA TYR A 26 -5.39 0.23 -6.71
C TYR A 26 -6.58 1.17 -6.88
N TYR A 27 -6.46 2.30 -7.60
CA TYR A 27 -7.61 3.20 -7.81
C TYR A 27 -8.76 2.51 -8.53
N GLY A 28 -8.45 1.59 -9.45
CA GLY A 28 -9.46 0.77 -10.14
C GLY A 28 -10.29 -0.11 -9.20
N LEU A 29 -9.84 -0.38 -7.97
CA LEU A 29 -10.57 -1.19 -7.00
C LEU A 29 -11.93 -0.58 -6.65
N ALA A 30 -12.02 0.75 -6.56
CA ALA A 30 -13.27 1.45 -6.28
C ALA A 30 -14.31 1.29 -7.41
N LEU A 31 -13.90 0.87 -8.61
CA LEU A 31 -14.79 0.57 -9.73
C LEU A 31 -15.28 -0.89 -9.73
N THR A 32 -14.72 -1.77 -8.90
CA THR A 32 -15.09 -3.19 -8.87
C THR A 32 -16.56 -3.48 -8.54
N PRO A 33 -17.30 -2.67 -7.76
CA PRO A 33 -18.74 -2.89 -7.58
C PRO A 33 -19.53 -2.82 -8.89
N PHE A 34 -19.08 -2.02 -9.87
CA PHE A 34 -19.72 -1.91 -11.18
C PHE A 34 -19.49 -3.14 -12.05
N LEU A 35 -18.47 -3.94 -11.76
CA LEU A 35 -18.18 -5.20 -12.46
C LEU A 35 -19.31 -6.21 -12.26
N ALA A 36 -19.81 -6.35 -11.03
CA ALA A 36 -20.97 -7.18 -10.72
C ALA A 36 -22.24 -6.71 -11.45
N LEU A 37 -22.46 -5.39 -11.53
CA LEU A 37 -23.58 -4.80 -12.25
C LEU A 37 -23.47 -4.99 -13.76
N GLY A 38 -22.25 -4.90 -14.32
CA GLY A 38 -21.96 -5.14 -15.73
C GLY A 38 -22.19 -6.58 -16.18
N LEU A 39 -22.13 -7.56 -15.26
CA LEU A 39 -22.44 -8.95 -15.56
C LEU A 39 -23.94 -9.21 -15.77
N ILE A 40 -24.83 -8.39 -15.19
CA ILE A 40 -26.29 -8.56 -15.28
C ILE A 40 -26.80 -8.58 -16.73
N PRO A 41 -26.49 -7.61 -17.61
CA PRO A 41 -26.94 -7.64 -19.01
C PRO A 41 -26.36 -8.84 -19.78
N ILE A 42 -25.12 -9.25 -19.48
CA ILE A 42 -24.49 -10.43 -20.09
C ILE A 42 -25.27 -11.70 -19.72
N LEU A 43 -25.60 -11.87 -18.43
CA LEU A 43 -26.38 -13.00 -17.94
C LEU A 43 -27.82 -12.99 -18.49
N ARG A 44 -28.44 -11.82 -18.65
CA ARG A 44 -29.76 -11.70 -19.29
C ARG A 44 -29.72 -12.10 -20.76
N PHE A 45 -28.70 -11.67 -21.49
CA PHE A 45 -28.51 -12.03 -22.90
C PHE A 45 -28.23 -13.53 -23.06
N ALA A 46 -27.37 -14.09 -22.22
CA ALA A 46 -27.12 -15.54 -22.19
C ALA A 46 -28.38 -16.33 -21.81
N GLY A 47 -29.13 -15.87 -20.81
CA GLY A 47 -30.40 -16.48 -20.38
C GLY A 47 -31.49 -16.42 -21.46
N ALA A 48 -31.55 -15.35 -22.25
CA ALA A 48 -32.47 -15.25 -23.39
C ALA A 48 -32.19 -16.29 -24.48
N LYS A 49 -30.95 -16.79 -24.58
CA LYS A 49 -30.56 -17.88 -25.50
C LYS A 49 -30.73 -19.28 -24.91
N VAL A 50 -30.87 -19.40 -23.59
CA VAL A 50 -31.02 -20.68 -22.89
C VAL A 50 -32.50 -20.94 -22.64
N GLN A 51 -33.08 -21.89 -23.37
CA GLN A 51 -34.52 -22.17 -23.34
C GLN A 51 -35.02 -22.83 -22.04
N LYS A 52 -34.13 -23.39 -21.21
CA LYS A 52 -34.49 -24.04 -19.94
C LYS A 52 -33.64 -23.51 -18.78
N PRO A 53 -34.25 -23.04 -17.68
CA PRO A 53 -33.49 -22.57 -16.53
C PRO A 53 -32.65 -23.72 -15.95
N LEU A 54 -31.43 -23.42 -15.50
CA LEU A 54 -30.60 -24.41 -14.80
C LEU A 54 -31.33 -24.92 -13.55
N SER A 55 -31.26 -26.24 -13.34
CA SER A 55 -31.78 -26.90 -12.14
C SER A 55 -31.19 -26.29 -10.86
N ALA A 56 -32.02 -26.19 -9.81
CA ALA A 56 -31.61 -25.69 -8.50
C ALA A 56 -30.46 -26.50 -7.87
N ARG A 57 -30.28 -27.77 -8.28
CA ARG A 57 -29.15 -28.62 -7.85
C ARG A 57 -27.85 -28.34 -8.60
N VAL A 58 -27.94 -27.86 -9.84
CA VAL A 58 -26.77 -27.61 -10.72
C VAL A 58 -26.19 -26.22 -10.49
N ARG A 59 -27.03 -25.24 -10.16
CA ARG A 59 -26.60 -23.87 -9.84
C ARG A 59 -25.48 -23.80 -8.79
N PRO A 60 -25.60 -24.39 -7.57
CA PRO A 60 -24.55 -24.30 -6.57
C PRO A 60 -23.25 -24.97 -7.03
N VAL A 61 -23.32 -26.08 -7.77
CA VAL A 61 -22.14 -26.76 -8.33
C VAL A 61 -21.44 -25.86 -9.35
N LEU A 62 -22.20 -25.16 -10.19
CA LEU A 62 -21.65 -24.25 -11.18
C LEU A 62 -21.01 -23.00 -10.54
N PHE A 63 -21.65 -22.45 -9.50
CA PHE A 63 -21.06 -21.35 -8.71
C PHE A 63 -19.79 -21.79 -7.97
N ALA A 64 -19.79 -22.98 -7.36
CA ALA A 64 -18.61 -23.54 -6.72
C ALA A 64 -17.47 -23.76 -7.73
N GLY A 65 -17.79 -24.31 -8.91
CA GLY A 65 -16.83 -24.46 -10.01
C GLY A 65 -16.28 -23.12 -10.49
N LEU A 66 -17.12 -22.10 -10.63
CA LEU A 66 -16.68 -20.76 -11.00
C LEU A 66 -15.78 -20.15 -9.91
N ALA A 67 -16.12 -20.29 -8.64
CA ALA A 67 -15.30 -19.82 -7.53
C ALA A 67 -13.94 -20.55 -7.47
N LEU A 68 -13.93 -21.87 -7.70
CA LEU A 68 -12.72 -22.69 -7.77
C LEU A 68 -11.79 -22.27 -8.91
N VAL A 69 -12.30 -21.67 -9.98
CA VAL A 69 -11.47 -21.11 -11.07
C VAL A 69 -11.09 -19.65 -10.79
N ALA A 70 -12.04 -18.84 -10.31
CA ALA A 70 -11.86 -17.41 -10.11
C ALA A 70 -10.87 -17.09 -8.98
N LEU A 71 -10.88 -17.85 -7.87
CA LEU A 71 -9.98 -17.61 -6.74
C LEU A 71 -8.50 -17.86 -7.12
N PRO A 72 -8.13 -19.00 -7.74
CA PRO A 72 -6.78 -19.19 -8.25
C PRO A 72 -6.41 -18.17 -9.33
N ALA A 73 -7.32 -17.84 -10.24
CA ALA A 73 -7.07 -16.82 -11.26
C ALA A 73 -6.75 -15.45 -10.63
N ALA A 74 -7.54 -15.03 -9.63
CA ALA A 74 -7.30 -13.80 -8.89
C ALA A 74 -5.95 -13.83 -8.14
N PHE A 75 -5.60 -14.95 -7.52
CA PHE A 75 -4.30 -15.12 -6.86
C PHE A 75 -3.13 -15.06 -7.84
N LEU A 76 -3.23 -15.78 -8.97
CA LEU A 76 -2.17 -15.88 -9.98
C LEU A 76 -1.95 -14.56 -10.75
N THR A 77 -2.99 -13.74 -10.88
CA THR A 77 -2.94 -12.44 -11.56
C THR A 77 -2.69 -11.25 -10.62
N SER A 78 -2.71 -11.49 -9.30
CA SER A 78 -2.43 -10.44 -8.31
C SER A 78 -0.96 -10.03 -8.34
N SER A 79 -0.69 -8.74 -8.51
CA SER A 79 0.64 -8.16 -8.35
C SER A 79 1.19 -8.34 -6.94
N ASN A 80 0.31 -8.52 -5.96
CA ASN A 80 0.66 -8.65 -4.54
C ASN A 80 0.88 -10.11 -4.11
N ARG A 81 0.89 -11.05 -5.06
CA ARG A 81 1.11 -12.48 -4.79
C ARG A 81 2.39 -12.75 -4.01
N TYR A 82 3.46 -12.01 -4.29
CA TYR A 82 4.75 -12.15 -3.60
C TYR A 82 4.66 -11.93 -2.08
N LEU A 83 3.78 -11.02 -1.62
CA LEU A 83 3.62 -10.72 -0.20
C LEU A 83 3.07 -11.90 0.59
N PHE A 84 2.28 -12.79 -0.04
CA PHE A 84 1.75 -13.99 0.64
C PHE A 84 2.83 -14.96 1.09
N LEU A 85 3.97 -14.98 0.40
CA LEU A 85 5.09 -15.87 0.70
C LEU A 85 6.25 -15.13 1.39
N THR A 86 6.09 -13.83 1.63
CA THR A 86 7.10 -13.01 2.29
C THR A 86 6.93 -13.16 3.79
N LEU A 87 7.98 -13.64 4.46
CA LEU A 87 7.99 -13.71 5.91
C LEU A 87 8.03 -12.30 6.50
N ARG A 88 7.33 -12.09 7.61
CA ARG A 88 7.33 -10.78 8.28
C ARG A 88 8.76 -10.38 8.66
N GLU A 89 9.55 -11.33 9.14
CA GLU A 89 10.91 -11.17 9.61
C GLU A 89 11.88 -10.78 8.49
N SER A 90 11.55 -11.10 7.23
CA SER A 90 12.34 -10.68 6.06
C SER A 90 11.99 -9.29 5.55
N THR A 91 11.05 -8.59 6.18
CA THR A 91 10.70 -7.21 5.81
C THR A 91 11.68 -6.21 6.42
N PRO A 92 12.00 -5.10 5.72
CA PRO A 92 12.79 -4.00 6.30
C PRO A 92 12.21 -3.50 7.62
N GLN A 93 10.89 -3.44 7.73
CA GLN A 93 10.18 -2.97 8.91
C GLN A 93 10.48 -3.83 10.13
N ALA A 94 10.38 -5.16 10.01
CA ALA A 94 10.66 -6.06 11.11
C ALA A 94 12.15 -6.08 11.48
N ARG A 95 13.04 -6.07 10.47
CA ARG A 95 14.49 -6.06 10.70
C ARG A 95 14.92 -4.78 11.41
N PHE A 96 14.49 -3.62 10.93
CA PHE A 96 14.82 -2.34 11.56
C PHE A 96 14.22 -2.23 12.97
N ALA A 97 13.01 -2.73 13.19
CA ALA A 97 12.42 -2.77 14.53
C ALA A 97 13.21 -3.67 15.51
N ALA A 98 13.84 -4.74 15.04
CA ALA A 98 14.74 -5.54 15.86
C ALA A 98 16.02 -4.76 16.20
N ILE A 99 16.68 -4.17 15.20
CA ILE A 99 17.90 -3.38 15.38
C ILE A 99 17.66 -2.19 16.33
N MET A 100 16.56 -1.45 16.17
CA MET A 100 16.23 -0.32 17.05
C MET A 100 16.03 -0.77 18.50
N ARG A 101 15.45 -1.95 18.74
CA ARG A 101 15.28 -2.48 20.10
C ARG A 101 16.61 -2.87 20.75
N GLU A 102 17.58 -3.31 19.97
CA GLU A 102 18.91 -3.71 20.43
C GLU A 102 19.83 -2.50 20.63
N GLU A 103 19.79 -1.53 19.73
CA GLU A 103 20.73 -0.39 19.68
C GLU A 103 20.25 0.85 20.43
N LYS A 104 18.99 0.89 20.91
CA LYS A 104 18.44 2.07 21.57
C LYS A 104 19.28 2.50 22.78
N THR A 105 19.44 3.80 22.91
CA THR A 105 20.13 4.50 24.01
C THR A 105 19.14 5.10 24.99
N GLN A 106 17.88 5.26 24.58
CA GLN A 106 16.78 5.77 25.38
C GLN A 106 15.85 4.62 25.81
N ASP A 107 15.07 4.85 26.88
CA ASP A 107 14.08 3.86 27.34
C ASP A 107 13.03 3.59 26.25
N ASP A 108 12.59 4.64 25.56
CA ASP A 108 11.66 4.58 24.44
C ASP A 108 12.36 4.85 23.10
N VAL A 109 11.95 4.16 22.04
CA VAL A 109 12.50 4.34 20.69
C VAL A 109 11.93 5.62 20.06
N SER A 110 12.80 6.57 19.73
CA SER A 110 12.45 7.76 18.95
C SER A 110 12.77 7.57 17.47
N LEU A 111 11.75 7.53 16.61
CA LEU A 111 11.87 7.21 15.19
C LEU A 111 11.33 8.33 14.29
N PHE A 112 12.05 8.63 13.21
CA PHE A 112 11.60 9.52 12.14
C PHE A 112 11.73 8.90 10.74
N CYS A 113 10.61 8.78 10.01
CA CYS A 113 10.60 8.38 8.60
C CYS A 113 10.72 9.62 7.71
N TYR A 114 11.89 9.85 7.12
CA TYR A 114 12.20 11.11 6.44
C TYR A 114 11.85 11.11 4.94
N ALA A 115 11.01 12.05 4.52
CA ALA A 115 10.71 12.38 3.13
C ALA A 115 10.13 11.23 2.28
N PHE A 116 9.36 10.33 2.90
CA PHE A 116 8.49 9.37 2.20
C PHE A 116 7.19 9.14 3.00
N PRO A 117 6.13 8.56 2.39
CA PRO A 117 4.92 8.18 3.11
C PRO A 117 5.21 7.15 4.20
N ASP A 118 4.35 7.04 5.21
CA ASP A 118 4.54 6.02 6.25
C ASP A 118 4.60 4.61 5.62
N GLY A 119 5.76 3.98 5.73
CA GLY A 119 6.04 2.63 5.22
C GLY A 119 5.71 1.52 6.22
N GLY A 120 5.09 1.84 7.36
CA GLY A 120 4.76 0.89 8.43
C GLY A 120 5.89 0.64 9.43
N PHE A 121 6.95 1.45 9.41
CA PHE A 121 8.08 1.32 10.35
C PHE A 121 7.67 1.66 11.78
N TYR A 122 6.82 2.67 11.96
CA TYR A 122 6.25 3.04 13.26
C TYR A 122 5.48 1.88 13.88
N LEU A 123 4.60 1.24 13.09
CA LEU A 123 3.83 0.08 13.53
C LEU A 123 4.75 -1.10 13.89
N ALA A 124 5.73 -1.40 13.05
CA ALA A 124 6.62 -2.54 13.29
C ALA A 124 7.51 -2.35 14.53
N ALA A 125 7.89 -1.11 14.82
CA ALA A 125 8.69 -0.73 15.99
C ALA A 125 7.86 -0.48 17.26
N ASP A 126 6.52 -0.52 17.17
CA ASP A 126 5.60 -0.14 18.24
C ASP A 126 5.84 1.29 18.75
N VAL A 127 6.05 2.23 17.83
CA VAL A 127 6.34 3.65 18.11
C VAL A 127 5.20 4.53 17.62
N ILE A 128 4.69 5.39 18.50
CA ILE A 128 3.77 6.47 18.13
C ILE A 128 4.59 7.62 17.50
N PRO A 129 4.28 8.08 16.28
CA PRO A 129 5.00 9.18 15.66
C PRO A 129 4.92 10.46 16.51
N ALA A 130 6.06 11.00 16.93
CA ALA A 130 6.14 12.20 17.78
C ALA A 130 6.02 13.51 16.99
N TYR A 131 6.20 13.47 15.67
CA TYR A 131 6.28 14.65 14.81
C TYR A 131 4.95 14.96 14.15
N ARG A 132 4.59 16.25 14.03
CA ARG A 132 3.40 16.67 13.27
C ARG A 132 3.49 16.25 11.79
N PHE A 133 4.66 16.41 11.19
CA PHE A 133 4.95 16.05 9.80
C PHE A 133 5.80 14.78 9.72
N PHE A 134 5.37 13.70 10.38
CA PHE A 134 6.10 12.43 10.47
C PHE A 134 6.15 11.62 9.17
N ALA A 135 5.31 11.95 8.18
CA ALA A 135 5.23 11.28 6.89
C ALA A 135 4.89 12.29 5.79
N THR A 136 5.24 11.97 4.54
CA THR A 136 4.78 12.74 3.39
C THR A 136 3.43 12.22 2.89
N SER A 137 2.59 13.13 2.37
CA SER A 137 1.35 12.78 1.70
C SER A 137 1.42 13.22 0.24
N ASN A 138 0.44 12.82 -0.58
CA ASN A 138 0.35 13.26 -1.97
C ASN A 138 0.01 14.77 -2.11
N VAL A 139 -0.11 15.50 -1.00
CA VAL A 139 -0.29 16.95 -0.98
C VAL A 139 1.08 17.62 -0.82
N GLY A 140 1.55 18.31 -1.86
CA GLY A 140 2.85 18.98 -1.90
C GLY A 140 2.87 20.31 -1.15
N LEU A 141 2.63 20.31 0.15
CA LEU A 141 2.75 21.52 0.98
C LEU A 141 4.23 21.79 1.30
N PRO A 142 4.78 22.99 0.98
CA PRO A 142 6.17 23.33 1.26
C PRO A 142 6.55 23.20 2.74
N GLU A 143 5.59 23.49 3.63
CA GLU A 143 5.73 23.40 5.09
C GLU A 143 6.15 22.00 5.57
N ILE A 144 5.70 20.94 4.89
CA ILE A 144 6.06 19.56 5.23
C ILE A 144 7.57 19.38 5.07
N GLY A 145 8.12 19.78 3.92
CA GLY A 145 9.55 19.64 3.63
C GLY A 145 10.41 20.50 4.55
N GLN A 146 9.97 21.72 4.84
CA GLN A 146 10.67 22.64 5.74
C GLN A 146 10.76 22.09 7.17
N GLU A 147 9.65 21.60 7.71
CA GLU A 147 9.61 21.05 9.06
C GLU A 147 10.36 19.71 9.16
N GLN A 148 10.25 18.83 8.15
CA GLN A 148 11.04 17.60 8.13
C GLN A 148 12.55 17.88 8.07
N ALA A 149 12.98 18.89 7.31
CA ALA A 149 14.38 19.33 7.31
C ALA A 149 14.81 19.88 8.67
N ARG A 150 13.93 20.64 9.35
CA ARG A 150 14.18 21.12 10.72
C ARG A 150 14.39 19.97 11.71
N TYR A 151 13.55 18.92 11.66
CA TYR A 151 13.71 17.75 12.55
C TYR A 151 15.06 17.04 12.35
N LEU A 152 15.55 16.97 11.11
CA LEU A 152 16.88 16.44 10.82
C LEU A 152 17.99 17.32 11.40
N GLN A 153 17.90 18.64 11.21
CA GLN A 153 18.88 19.60 11.73
C GLN A 153 18.95 19.59 13.26
N GLU A 154 17.81 19.49 13.91
CA GLU A 154 17.70 19.39 15.38
C GLU A 154 18.17 18.04 15.93
N ARG A 155 18.35 17.04 15.05
CA ARG A 155 18.72 15.66 15.41
C ARG A 155 17.83 15.11 16.53
N SER A 156 16.54 15.43 16.49
CA SER A 156 15.59 15.16 17.57
C SER A 156 15.23 13.68 17.68
N ALA A 157 15.30 12.93 16.58
CA ALA A 157 15.05 11.50 16.55
C ALA A 157 16.31 10.70 16.90
N GLU A 158 16.17 9.60 17.62
CA GLU A 158 17.29 8.69 17.80
C GLU A 158 17.58 7.91 16.52
N PHE A 159 16.52 7.44 15.85
CA PHE A 159 16.60 6.67 14.62
C PHE A 159 15.92 7.40 13.47
N ILE A 160 16.52 7.31 12.29
CA ILE A 160 15.94 7.80 11.04
C ILE A 160 15.86 6.65 10.06
N VAL A 161 14.70 6.52 9.40
CA VAL A 161 14.57 5.70 8.20
C VAL A 161 14.45 6.61 7.00
N THR A 162 15.15 6.25 5.92
CA THR A 162 14.97 6.87 4.59
C THR A 162 14.65 5.81 3.55
N ARG A 163 14.11 6.24 2.41
CA ARG A 163 13.80 5.39 1.28
C ARG A 163 14.37 5.99 -0.01
N ASN A 164 15.12 5.20 -0.78
CA ASN A 164 15.73 5.54 -2.06
C ASN A 164 16.55 6.85 -2.00
N ARG A 165 17.33 7.02 -0.93
CA ARG A 165 18.17 8.21 -0.68
C ARG A 165 19.56 7.80 -0.19
N ASP A 166 20.59 8.14 -0.96
CA ASP A 166 21.99 7.79 -0.70
C ASP A 166 22.68 8.67 0.35
N GLU A 167 22.06 9.78 0.70
CA GLU A 167 22.60 10.76 1.64
C GLU A 167 22.44 10.27 3.08
N THR A 168 23.56 10.16 3.80
CA THR A 168 23.56 9.98 5.26
C THR A 168 23.20 11.31 5.93
N PRO A 169 22.15 11.39 6.76
CA PRO A 169 21.82 12.61 7.48
C PRO A 169 22.97 13.05 8.40
N GLU A 170 23.24 14.36 8.46
CA GLU A 170 24.33 14.90 9.26
C GLU A 170 24.15 14.59 10.76
N GLY A 171 25.19 14.06 11.40
CA GLY A 171 25.14 13.66 12.81
C GLY A 171 24.44 12.31 13.02
N TYR A 172 24.24 11.52 11.98
CA TYR A 172 23.77 10.14 12.05
C TYR A 172 24.77 9.17 11.44
N ARG A 173 24.81 7.94 11.96
CA ARG A 173 25.56 6.80 11.41
C ARG A 173 24.59 5.81 10.79
N LEU A 174 24.97 5.22 9.66
CA LEU A 174 24.21 4.13 9.03
C LEU A 174 24.35 2.86 9.88
N LEU A 175 23.23 2.24 10.24
CA LEU A 175 23.20 0.94 10.92
C LEU A 175 22.97 -0.20 9.92
N ASP A 176 22.05 -0.01 8.98
CA ASP A 176 21.65 -1.08 8.07
C ASP A 176 20.97 -0.57 6.80
N THR A 177 21.06 -1.37 5.74
CA THR A 177 20.43 -1.12 4.43
C THR A 177 19.65 -2.37 4.02
N GLN A 178 18.41 -2.17 3.55
CA GLN A 178 17.53 -3.24 3.08
C GLN A 178 16.89 -2.88 1.75
N VAL A 179 16.99 -3.78 0.79
CA VAL A 179 16.27 -3.68 -0.48
C VAL A 179 15.02 -4.55 -0.39
N PHE A 180 13.88 -3.99 -0.76
CA PHE A 180 12.59 -4.68 -0.73
C PHE A 180 11.79 -4.39 -1.99
N TRP A 181 11.35 -5.46 -2.66
CA TRP A 181 10.51 -5.34 -3.84
C TRP A 181 9.11 -4.88 -3.46
N SER A 182 8.66 -3.75 -4.00
CA SER A 182 7.34 -3.18 -3.76
C SER A 182 6.75 -2.57 -5.03
N GLU A 183 5.51 -2.94 -5.37
CA GLU A 183 4.74 -2.34 -6.46
C GLU A 183 5.43 -2.34 -7.85
N GLY A 184 6.38 -3.25 -8.09
CA GLY A 184 7.11 -3.36 -9.36
C GLY A 184 8.49 -2.73 -9.39
N TYR A 185 8.99 -2.22 -8.27
CA TYR A 185 10.30 -1.61 -8.14
C TYR A 185 10.99 -2.09 -6.86
N ASP A 186 12.32 -2.02 -6.84
CA ASP A 186 13.11 -2.27 -5.64
C ASP A 186 13.22 -0.96 -4.85
N ASP A 187 12.61 -0.92 -3.66
CA ASP A 187 12.80 0.17 -2.72
C ASP A 187 13.98 -0.16 -1.80
N GLU A 188 14.95 0.73 -1.73
CA GLU A 188 16.05 0.67 -0.79
C GLU A 188 15.73 1.50 0.45
N TYR A 189 15.68 0.84 1.60
CA TYR A 189 15.49 1.46 2.91
C TYR A 189 16.80 1.49 3.66
N ARG A 190 17.09 2.61 4.33
CA ARG A 190 18.27 2.77 5.17
C ARG A 190 17.88 3.21 6.57
N LEU A 191 18.41 2.50 7.57
CA LEU A 191 18.25 2.83 8.98
C LEU A 191 19.51 3.52 9.49
N PHE A 192 19.32 4.68 10.10
CA PHE A 192 20.38 5.47 10.72
C PHE A 192 20.11 5.66 12.20
N GLN A 193 21.17 5.84 12.98
CA GLN A 193 21.11 6.19 14.39
C GLN A 193 21.92 7.46 14.65
N ARG A 194 21.43 8.32 15.54
CA ARG A 194 22.12 9.55 15.93
C ARG A 194 23.51 9.21 16.48
N ALA A 195 24.54 9.84 15.92
CA ALA A 195 25.89 9.76 16.45
C ALA A 195 25.97 10.61 17.72
N ASN A 196 26.59 10.06 18.77
CA ASN A 196 26.88 10.78 20.02
C ASN A 196 27.87 11.92 19.79
#